data_AF-A0A822BC49-F1
#
_entry.id   AF-A0A822BC49-F1
#
_cell.length_a   1.000
_cell.length_b   1.000
_cell.length_c   1.000
_cell.angle_alpha   90.00
_cell.angle_beta   90.00
_cell.angle_gamma   90.00
#
_symmetry.space_group_name_H-M   'P 1'
#
loop_
_entity.id
_entity.type
_entity.pdbx_description
1 polymer ?
#
loop_
_entity_poly.entity_id
_entity_poly.type
_entity_poly.pdbx_seq_one_letter_code
_entity_poly.pdbx_strand_id
1 'polypeptide(L)'
;GIRSACVIHRGTNISLSTIYYNIDKLKQAGSLKHQGENGRLRVLGRKEKKAIGQYIRYNNEITLREIKENLSKIHQKLVSTSTISRHLHEYGYKNVLCQSTHILTSVEKQRRVQWAKKHINDDFNPTIFTDESSFQRFRNTVRR
;
A
#
# COMPACT_ATOMS: atom_id res chain seq x y z
N GLY A 1 -14.44 -20.00 41.91
CA GLY A 1 -13.92 -21.01 42.87
C GLY A 1 -12.59 -21.52 42.39
N ILE A 2 -11.57 -21.52 43.25
CA ILE A 2 -10.24 -22.05 42.93
C ILE A 2 -10.36 -23.57 42.78
N ARG A 3 -10.15 -24.09 41.56
CA ARG A 3 -10.17 -25.55 41.28
C ARG A 3 -8.74 -26.04 41.11
N SER A 4 -8.42 -27.19 41.72
CA SER A 4 -7.13 -27.87 41.53
C SER A 4 -7.01 -28.42 40.10
N ALA A 5 -5.78 -28.52 39.58
CA ALA A 5 -5.50 -29.01 38.23
C ALA A 5 -6.11 -30.40 37.95
N CYS A 6 -6.10 -31.31 38.94
CA CYS A 6 -6.75 -32.63 38.83
C CYS A 6 -8.27 -32.54 38.62
N VAL A 7 -8.93 -31.57 39.25
CA VAL A 7 -10.38 -31.37 39.11
C VAL A 7 -10.69 -30.83 37.71
N ILE A 8 -9.84 -29.95 37.19
CA ILE A 8 -9.97 -29.43 35.83
C ILE A 8 -9.77 -30.56 34.81
N HIS A 9 -8.72 -31.38 34.97
CA HIS A 9 -8.47 -32.53 34.10
C HIS A 9 -9.67 -33.48 34.03
N ARG A 10 -10.22 -33.88 35.18
CA ARG A 10 -11.41 -34.76 35.24
C ARG A 10 -12.65 -34.13 34.61
N GLY A 11 -12.81 -32.82 34.71
CA GLY A 11 -13.96 -32.10 34.17
C GLY A 11 -13.87 -31.75 32.68
N THR A 12 -12.65 -31.60 32.13
CA THR A 12 -12.45 -31.14 30.74
C THR A 12 -11.73 -32.15 29.85
N ASN A 13 -11.21 -33.25 30.42
CA ASN A 13 -10.38 -34.25 29.74
C ASN A 13 -9.14 -33.68 29.04
N ILE A 14 -8.66 -32.51 29.48
CA ILE A 14 -7.41 -31.90 28.99
C ILE A 14 -6.26 -32.47 29.81
N SER A 15 -5.12 -32.79 29.18
CA SER A 15 -3.98 -33.35 29.88
C SER A 15 -3.49 -32.45 31.03
N LEU A 16 -3.01 -33.07 32.12
CA LEU A 16 -2.43 -32.33 33.24
C LEU A 16 -1.26 -31.43 32.81
N SER A 17 -0.44 -31.88 31.85
CA SER A 17 0.66 -31.09 31.30
C SER A 17 0.19 -29.79 30.65
N THR A 18 -0.87 -29.84 29.85
CA THR A 18 -1.46 -28.63 29.24
C THR A 18 -2.08 -27.71 30.28
N ILE A 19 -2.71 -28.27 31.33
CA ILE A 19 -3.27 -27.48 32.43
C ILE A 19 -2.16 -26.74 33.19
N TYR A 20 -1.09 -27.42 33.58
CA TYR A 20 0.06 -26.79 34.25
C TYR A 20 0.74 -25.76 33.35
N TYR A 21 0.93 -26.05 32.06
CA TYR A 21 1.46 -25.10 31.09
C TYR A 21 0.60 -23.83 31.01
N ASN A 22 -0.73 -23.97 30.94
CA ASN A 22 -1.65 -22.83 30.90
C ASN A 22 -1.64 -22.01 32.20
N ILE A 23 -1.52 -22.67 33.37
CA ILE A 23 -1.36 -21.99 34.66
C ILE A 23 -0.07 -21.17 34.70
N ASP A 24 1.04 -21.76 34.25
CA ASP A 24 2.34 -21.08 34.20
C ASP A 24 2.32 -19.92 33.20
N LYS A 25 1.75 -20.14 32.01
CA LYS A 25 1.51 -19.11 31.00
C LYS A 25 0.65 -17.96 31.53
N LEU A 26 -0.39 -18.25 32.31
CA LEU A 26 -1.22 -17.25 32.98
C LEU A 26 -0.44 -16.47 34.04
N LYS A 27 0.41 -17.15 34.84
CA LYS A 27 1.25 -16.49 35.86
C LYS A 27 2.28 -15.54 35.22
N GLN A 28 2.88 -15.93 34.11
CA GLN A 28 3.92 -15.14 33.44
C GLN A 28 3.36 -14.00 32.58
N ALA A 29 2.38 -14.30 31.71
CA ALA A 29 1.90 -13.36 30.70
C ALA A 29 0.54 -12.72 31.03
N GLY A 30 -0.14 -13.16 32.09
CA GLY A 30 -1.49 -12.69 32.46
C GLY A 30 -2.57 -13.06 31.44
N SER A 31 -2.25 -13.86 30.42
CA SER A 31 -3.14 -14.13 29.29
C SER A 31 -2.90 -15.52 28.69
N LEU A 32 -3.99 -16.20 28.34
CA LEU A 32 -3.95 -17.47 27.60
C LEU A 32 -3.84 -17.29 26.08
N LYS A 33 -3.90 -16.06 25.56
CA LYS A 33 -3.82 -15.80 24.11
C LYS A 33 -2.55 -16.41 23.54
N HIS A 34 -2.66 -16.98 22.34
CA HIS A 34 -1.50 -17.50 21.62
C HIS A 34 -0.54 -16.33 21.35
N GLN A 35 0.70 -16.46 21.82
CA GLN A 35 1.76 -15.51 21.48
C GLN A 35 2.27 -15.98 20.12
N GLY A 36 1.85 -15.29 19.06
CA GLY A 36 2.06 -15.75 17.69
C GLY A 36 3.46 -16.29 17.46
N GLU A 37 3.54 -17.48 16.89
CA GLU A 37 4.81 -18.11 16.56
C GLU A 37 5.63 -17.23 15.60
N ASN A 38 6.95 -17.39 15.64
CA ASN A 38 7.84 -16.84 14.64
C ASN A 38 7.59 -17.56 13.30
N GLY A 39 6.56 -17.11 12.59
CA GLY A 39 6.22 -17.61 11.27
C GLY A 39 7.40 -17.42 10.30
N ARG A 40 7.31 -18.09 9.14
CA ARG A 40 8.36 -18.05 8.11
C ARG A 40 8.77 -16.61 7.80
N LEU A 41 10.08 -16.34 7.93
CA LEU A 41 10.65 -15.05 7.60
C LEU A 41 10.29 -14.67 6.15
N ARG A 42 9.88 -13.41 5.96
CA ARG A 42 9.56 -12.87 4.65
C ARG A 42 10.83 -12.77 3.80
N VAL A 43 10.68 -13.03 2.49
CA VAL A 43 11.80 -12.99 1.54
C VAL A 43 12.43 -11.59 1.44
N LEU A 44 11.61 -10.54 1.49
CA LEU A 44 12.05 -9.14 1.46
C LEU A 44 12.44 -8.68 2.88
N GLY A 45 13.70 -8.31 3.04
CA GLY A 45 14.23 -7.72 4.26
C GLY A 45 13.96 -6.22 4.34
N ARG A 46 14.47 -5.56 5.38
CA ARG A 46 14.25 -4.11 5.60
C ARG A 46 14.91 -3.25 4.52
N LYS A 47 16.12 -3.63 4.06
CA LYS A 47 16.88 -2.87 3.07
C LYS A 47 16.18 -2.87 1.71
N GLU A 48 15.71 -4.04 1.27
CA GLU A 48 15.02 -4.20 -0.01
C GLU A 48 13.69 -3.47 -0.01
N LYS A 49 12.91 -3.56 1.08
CA LYS A 49 11.65 -2.80 1.22
C LYS A 49 11.87 -1.29 1.11
N LYS A 50 12.92 -0.77 1.74
CA LYS A 50 13.29 0.65 1.64
C LYS A 50 13.68 1.02 0.19
N ALA A 51 14.47 0.19 -0.47
CA ALA A 51 14.88 0.40 -1.86
C ALA A 51 13.67 0.42 -2.82
N ILE A 52 12.72 -0.52 -2.67
CA ILE A 52 11.48 -0.52 -3.45
C ILE A 52 10.74 0.82 -3.31
N GLY A 53 10.61 1.32 -2.08
CA GLY A 53 9.97 2.62 -1.83
C GLY A 53 10.74 3.79 -2.46
N GLN A 54 12.07 3.73 -2.50
CA GLN A 54 12.90 4.75 -3.17
C GLN A 54 12.74 4.70 -4.69
N TYR A 55 12.68 3.51 -5.30
CA TYR A 55 12.46 3.37 -6.74
C TYR A 55 11.14 3.99 -7.17
N ILE A 56 10.06 3.74 -6.42
CA ILE A 56 8.74 4.29 -6.71
C ILE A 56 8.68 5.81 -6.51
N ARG A 57 9.41 6.34 -5.51
CA ARG A 57 9.48 7.79 -5.29
C ARG A 57 10.23 8.50 -6.43
N TYR A 58 11.23 7.85 -7.01
CA TYR A 58 11.99 8.40 -8.13
C TYR A 58 11.21 8.29 -9.45
N ASN A 59 10.63 7.12 -9.72
CA ASN A 59 9.79 6.86 -10.87
C ASN A 59 8.54 6.10 -10.42
N ASN A 60 7.40 6.79 -10.37
CA ASN A 60 6.12 6.21 -9.94
C ASN A 60 5.48 5.29 -11.00
N GLU A 61 6.00 5.29 -12.23
CA GLU A 61 5.56 4.43 -13.34
C GLU A 61 6.40 3.16 -13.46
N ILE A 62 7.37 2.96 -12.57
CA ILE A 62 8.27 1.80 -12.60
C ILE A 62 7.48 0.49 -12.53
N THR A 63 7.81 -0.43 -13.43
CA THR A 63 7.17 -1.73 -13.51
C THR A 63 7.70 -2.70 -12.46
N LEU A 64 6.90 -3.71 -12.12
CA LEU A 64 7.32 -4.78 -11.21
C LEU A 64 8.55 -5.55 -11.72
N ARG A 65 8.73 -5.64 -13.04
CA ARG A 65 9.87 -6.31 -13.67
C ARG A 65 11.15 -5.50 -13.48
N GLU A 66 11.09 -4.19 -13.69
CA GLU A 66 12.21 -3.29 -13.44
C GLU A 66 12.60 -3.27 -11.95
N ILE A 67 11.62 -3.23 -11.04
CA ILE A 67 11.90 -3.35 -9.60
C ILE A 67 12.63 -4.67 -9.30
N LYS A 68 12.16 -5.79 -9.87
CA LYS A 68 12.80 -7.10 -9.70
C LYS A 68 14.24 -7.09 -10.21
N GLU A 69 14.48 -6.52 -11.39
CA GLU A 69 15.83 -6.41 -11.96
C GLU A 69 16.74 -5.54 -11.10
N ASN A 70 16.25 -4.39 -10.62
CA ASN A 70 17.00 -3.51 -9.73
C ASN A 70 17.36 -4.18 -8.41
N LEU A 71 16.44 -4.95 -7.81
CA LEU A 71 16.72 -5.74 -6.61
C LEU A 71 17.74 -6.86 -6.88
N SER A 72 17.68 -7.50 -8.04
CA SER A 72 18.64 -8.53 -8.42
C SER A 72 20.03 -7.95 -8.66
N LYS A 73 20.13 -6.79 -9.34
CA LYS A 73 21.40 -6.14 -9.68
C LYS A 73 22.08 -5.49 -8.47
N ILE A 74 21.32 -4.72 -7.68
CA ILE A 74 21.88 -3.87 -6.61
C ILE A 74 21.95 -4.64 -5.28
N HIS A 75 20.91 -5.41 -4.96
CA HIS A 75 20.78 -6.09 -3.67
C HIS A 75 21.04 -7.61 -3.74
N GLN A 76 21.39 -8.13 -4.93
CA GLN A 76 21.63 -9.56 -5.16
C GLN A 76 20.47 -10.44 -4.68
N LYS A 77 19.25 -9.90 -4.74
CA LYS A 77 18.06 -10.55 -4.19
C LYS A 77 17.13 -11.03 -5.30
N LEU A 78 17.01 -12.34 -5.40
CA LEU A 78 16.08 -12.99 -6.32
C LEU A 78 14.69 -13.05 -5.68
N VAL A 79 13.76 -12.26 -6.21
CA VAL A 79 12.36 -12.23 -5.79
C VAL A 79 11.42 -12.38 -6.98
N SER A 80 10.25 -12.99 -6.76
CA SER A 80 9.19 -13.02 -7.75
C SER A 80 8.48 -11.67 -7.83
N THR A 81 7.96 -11.33 -9.01
CA THR A 81 7.12 -10.14 -9.21
C THR A 81 5.88 -10.18 -8.32
N SER A 82 5.30 -11.36 -8.08
CA SER A 82 4.18 -11.55 -7.15
C SER A 82 4.53 -11.18 -5.71
N THR A 83 5.76 -11.42 -5.27
CA THR A 83 6.22 -11.04 -3.92
C THR A 83 6.33 -9.52 -3.80
N ILE A 84 6.83 -8.85 -4.84
CA ILE A 84 6.90 -7.38 -4.91
C ILE A 84 5.48 -6.81 -4.91
N SER A 85 4.60 -7.32 -5.78
CA SER A 85 3.19 -6.87 -5.87
C SER A 85 2.46 -6.97 -4.54
N ARG A 86 2.55 -8.12 -3.87
CA ARG A 86 1.98 -8.30 -2.53
C ARG A 86 2.53 -7.30 -1.51
N HIS A 87 3.85 -7.08 -1.53
CA HIS A 87 4.48 -6.10 -0.63
C HIS A 87 3.95 -4.68 -0.89
N LEU A 88 3.79 -4.28 -2.16
CA LEU A 88 3.25 -2.97 -2.52
C LEU A 88 1.79 -2.82 -2.09
N HIS A 89 0.98 -3.86 -2.28
CA HIS A 89 -0.41 -3.87 -1.83
C HIS A 89 -0.53 -3.78 -0.30
N GLU A 90 0.29 -4.52 0.46
CA GLU A 90 0.36 -4.42 1.92
C GLU A 90 0.72 -3.00 2.41
N TYR A 91 1.47 -2.24 1.62
CA TYR A 91 1.88 -0.86 1.92
C TYR A 91 0.93 0.20 1.35
N GLY A 92 -0.17 -0.22 0.71
CA GLY A 92 -1.22 0.67 0.21
C GLY A 92 -0.97 1.29 -1.17
N TYR A 93 0.05 0.84 -1.90
CA TYR A 93 0.27 1.28 -3.27
C TYR A 93 -0.83 0.73 -4.20
N LYS A 94 -1.28 1.59 -5.13
CA LYS A 94 -2.30 1.25 -6.12
C LYS A 94 -1.69 1.30 -7.51
N ASN A 95 -2.02 0.30 -8.33
CA ASN A 95 -1.71 0.30 -9.75
C ASN A 95 -2.88 0.95 -10.48
N VAL A 96 -2.74 2.24 -10.79
CA VAL A 96 -3.75 3.05 -11.47
C VAL A 96 -3.11 3.82 -12.60
N LEU A 97 -3.87 4.04 -13.68
CA LEU A 97 -3.44 4.92 -14.75
C LEU A 97 -3.47 6.37 -14.28
N CYS A 98 -2.40 7.11 -14.57
CA CYS A 98 -2.37 8.55 -14.37
C CYS A 98 -3.46 9.22 -15.21
N GLN A 99 -4.07 10.28 -14.68
CA GLN A 99 -5.04 11.07 -15.45
C GLN A 99 -4.31 11.77 -16.60
N SER A 100 -4.89 11.73 -17.79
CA SER A 100 -4.37 12.48 -18.93
C SER A 100 -4.53 13.96 -18.65
N THR A 101 -3.42 14.68 -18.59
CA THR A 101 -3.39 16.13 -18.43
C THR A 101 -2.74 16.78 -19.64
N HIS A 102 -3.18 17.99 -20.00
CA HIS A 102 -2.51 18.77 -21.02
C HIS A 102 -1.06 19.06 -20.60
N ILE A 103 -0.13 18.85 -21.53
CA ILE A 103 1.29 19.16 -21.33
C ILE A 103 1.42 20.67 -21.38
N LEU A 104 1.92 21.28 -20.30
CA LEU A 104 2.14 22.71 -20.20
C LEU A 104 3.63 23.00 -20.09
N THR A 105 4.09 24.00 -20.84
CA THR A 105 5.42 24.59 -20.71
C THR A 105 5.57 25.32 -19.37
N SER A 106 6.80 25.55 -18.94
CA SER A 106 7.10 26.28 -17.71
C SER A 106 6.53 27.70 -17.71
N VAL A 107 6.55 28.37 -18.87
CA VAL A 107 6.02 29.74 -19.03
C VAL A 107 4.49 29.76 -18.92
N GLU A 108 3.80 28.80 -19.54
CA GLU A 108 2.33 28.71 -19.45
C GLU A 108 1.86 28.43 -18.03
N LYS A 109 2.59 27.57 -17.28
CA LYS A 109 2.31 27.32 -15.86
C LYS A 109 2.40 28.62 -15.05
N GLN A 110 3.45 29.42 -15.27
CA GLN A 110 3.61 30.70 -14.58
C GLN A 110 2.48 31.68 -14.92
N ARG A 111 2.13 31.81 -16.20
CA ARG A 111 1.03 32.69 -16.65
C ARG A 111 -0.30 32.27 -16.02
N ARG A 112 -0.61 30.97 -15.98
CA ARG A 112 -1.83 30.45 -15.33
C ARG A 112 -1.86 30.79 -13.84
N VAL A 113 -0.74 30.62 -13.13
CA VAL A 113 -0.66 30.96 -11.69
C VAL A 113 -0.78 32.46 -11.46
N GLN A 114 -0.14 33.29 -12.29
CA GLN A 114 -0.24 34.75 -12.20
C GLN A 114 -1.67 35.23 -12.46
N TRP A 115 -2.32 34.67 -13.48
CA TRP A 115 -3.71 34.98 -13.78
C TRP A 115 -4.62 34.59 -12.60
N ALA A 116 -4.48 33.37 -12.06
CA ALA A 116 -5.27 32.91 -10.92
C ALA A 116 -5.07 33.77 -9.67
N LYS A 117 -3.83 34.20 -9.39
CA LYS A 117 -3.54 35.12 -8.27
C LYS A 117 -4.16 36.50 -8.47
N LYS A 118 -4.14 37.02 -9.70
CA LYS A 118 -4.69 38.33 -10.03
C LYS A 118 -6.22 38.36 -9.87
N HIS A 119 -6.91 37.29 -10.29
CA HIS A 119 -8.38 37.25 -10.34
C HIS A 119 -8.99 36.43 -9.19
N ILE A 120 -8.27 36.23 -8.08
CA ILE A 120 -8.72 35.42 -6.94
C ILE A 120 -9.92 36.04 -6.20
N ASN A 121 -10.01 37.37 -6.22
CA ASN A 121 -11.05 38.15 -5.55
C ASN A 121 -12.03 38.79 -6.54
N ASP A 122 -11.99 38.38 -7.81
CA ASP A 122 -12.86 38.96 -8.82
C ASP A 122 -14.29 38.43 -8.63
N ASP A 123 -15.27 39.30 -8.83
CA ASP A 123 -16.67 38.90 -8.87
C ASP A 123 -17.03 38.39 -10.27
N PHE A 124 -17.23 37.08 -10.37
CA PHE A 124 -17.62 36.44 -11.63
C PHE A 124 -19.14 36.44 -11.87
N ASN A 125 -19.97 36.96 -10.96
CA ASN A 125 -21.43 37.01 -11.14
C ASN A 125 -21.90 37.71 -12.43
N PRO A 126 -21.34 38.87 -12.84
CA PRO A 126 -21.71 39.50 -14.10
C PRO A 126 -20.96 38.92 -15.33
N THR A 127 -20.12 37.90 -15.16
CA THR A 127 -19.25 37.38 -16.21
C THR A 127 -19.89 36.21 -16.95
N ILE A 128 -19.91 36.26 -18.28
CA ILE A 128 -20.33 35.15 -19.14
C ILE A 128 -19.09 34.46 -19.72
N PHE A 129 -18.95 33.17 -19.47
CA PHE A 129 -17.91 32.33 -20.06
C PHE A 129 -18.46 31.61 -21.29
N THR A 130 -17.71 31.66 -22.39
CA THR A 130 -18.05 30.99 -23.66
C THR A 130 -16.86 30.18 -24.16
N ASP A 131 -17.10 28.99 -24.68
CA ASP A 131 -16.08 28.15 -25.34
C ASP A 131 -16.73 27.39 -26.51
N GLU A 132 -15.93 27.00 -27.50
CA GLU A 132 -16.38 26.23 -28.65
C GLU A 132 -16.11 24.74 -28.42
N SER A 133 -17.09 23.89 -28.74
CA SER A 133 -16.96 22.44 -28.61
C SER A 133 -17.30 21.74 -29.93
N SER A 134 -16.43 20.81 -30.34
CA SER A 134 -16.64 19.99 -31.53
C SER A 134 -17.48 18.75 -31.19
N PHE A 135 -18.59 18.55 -31.89
CA PHE A 135 -19.43 17.36 -31.76
C PHE A 135 -19.33 16.49 -33.02
N GLN A 136 -18.89 15.24 -32.88
CA GLN A 136 -18.85 14.28 -33.97
C GLN A 136 -20.10 13.38 -33.97
N ARG A 137 -20.79 13.31 -35.11
CA ARG A 137 -22.05 12.55 -35.28
C ARG A 137 -21.89 11.03 -35.28
N PHE A 138 -20.68 10.53 -35.56
CA PHE A 138 -20.40 9.10 -35.66
C PHE A 138 -19.28 8.71 -34.71
N ARG A 139 -19.40 7.54 -34.09
CA ARG A 139 -18.38 7.00 -33.19
C ARG A 139 -17.18 6.55 -34.01
N ASN A 140 -16.00 7.10 -33.75
CA ASN A 140 -14.76 6.55 -34.29
C ASN A 140 -14.58 5.14 -33.68
N THR A 141 -14.62 4.09 -34.50
CA THR A 141 -14.54 2.67 -34.11
C THR A 141 -13.14 2.25 -33.65
N VAL A 142 -12.37 3.17 -33.08
CA VAL A 142 -11.06 2.86 -32.51
C VAL A 142 -11.27 2.43 -31.06
N ARG A 143 -11.30 1.11 -30.84
CA ARG A 143 -11.24 0.54 -29.49
C ARG A 143 -9.82 0.76 -28.94
N ARG A 144 -9.71 1.42 -27.79
CA ARG A 144 -8.49 1.46 -26.96
C ARG A 144 -8.40 0.21 -26.10
#